data_AF-A0A4Y9ZI13-F1
#
_entry.id   AF-A0A4Y9ZI13-F1
#
_cell.length_a   1.000
_cell.length_b   1.000
_cell.length_c   1.000
_cell.angle_alpha   90.00
_cell.angle_beta   90.00
_cell.angle_gamma   90.00
#
_symmetry.space_group_name_H-M   'P 1'
#
loop_
_entity.id
_entity.type
_entity.pdbx_description
1 polymer ?
#
loop_
_entity_poly.entity_id
_entity_poly.type
_entity_poly.pdbx_seq_one_letter_code
_entity_poly.pdbx_strand_id
1 'polypeptide(L)'
;MLRQTLALATFLPIAFAFSDTVPIVAWSSHKSSALDVLPSAHKTSPHAGAVFESILFDDDACSNDAVVLVDQPGLHASDLRTLSPTSPLTTLLHNSPSSVQLPYVKRAEGAPSIQDIAELVSKRCGSRALNFMAGQGGVTYEKGSKHVMCVSMPHLEGDATHIY
;
A
#
# COMPACT_ATOMS: atom_id res chain seq x y z
N MET A 1 -61.35 18.08 -14.46
CA MET A 1 -60.50 16.89 -14.63
C MET A 1 -59.10 17.24 -14.17
N LEU A 2 -58.69 16.81 -12.97
CA LEU A 2 -57.40 17.16 -12.38
C LEU A 2 -56.35 16.14 -12.85
N ARG A 3 -55.44 16.56 -13.74
CA ARG A 3 -54.33 15.72 -14.21
C ARG A 3 -53.27 15.64 -13.11
N GLN A 4 -53.20 14.50 -12.43
CA GLN A 4 -52.08 14.18 -11.54
C GLN A 4 -50.86 13.83 -12.38
N THR A 5 -49.89 14.74 -12.46
CA THR A 5 -48.57 14.45 -13.00
C THR A 5 -47.71 13.82 -11.90
N LEU A 6 -47.44 12.52 -12.04
CA LEU A 6 -46.43 11.82 -11.23
C LEU A 6 -45.04 12.30 -11.66
N ALA A 7 -44.33 13.03 -10.79
CA ALA A 7 -42.91 13.33 -10.98
C ALA A 7 -42.08 12.20 -10.35
N LEU A 8 -41.44 11.37 -11.18
CA LEU A 8 -40.50 10.35 -10.73
C LEU A 8 -39.12 11.01 -10.58
N ALA A 9 -38.75 11.36 -9.35
CA ALA A 9 -37.42 11.88 -9.04
C ALA A 9 -36.42 10.71 -8.98
N THR A 10 -35.67 10.49 -10.06
CA THR A 10 -34.54 9.55 -10.07
C THR A 10 -33.35 10.18 -9.36
N PHE A 11 -33.06 9.74 -8.13
CA PHE A 11 -31.77 10.01 -7.50
C PHE A 11 -30.71 9.16 -8.20
N LEU A 12 -29.94 9.76 -9.12
CA LEU A 12 -28.69 9.16 -9.60
C LEU A 12 -27.69 9.21 -8.44
N PRO A 13 -27.20 8.05 -7.94
CA PRO A 13 -26.14 8.07 -6.95
C PRO A 13 -24.87 8.53 -7.66
N ILE A 14 -24.50 9.79 -7.45
CA ILE A 14 -23.22 10.32 -7.91
C ILE A 14 -22.14 9.75 -6.97
N ALA A 15 -21.64 8.56 -7.28
CA ALA A 15 -20.58 7.90 -6.53
C ALA A 15 -19.20 8.50 -6.86
N PHE A 16 -18.93 9.73 -6.41
CA PHE A 16 -17.60 10.37 -6.51
C PHE A 16 -16.59 9.88 -5.45
N ALA A 17 -16.92 8.85 -4.66
CA ALA A 17 -16.34 8.71 -3.31
C ALA A 17 -14.91 8.13 -3.22
N PHE A 18 -14.27 7.69 -4.32
CA PHE A 18 -13.00 6.94 -4.22
C PHE A 18 -11.91 7.29 -5.23
N SER A 19 -12.12 8.29 -6.11
CA SER A 19 -11.18 8.62 -7.19
C SER A 19 -9.78 9.02 -6.70
N ASP A 20 -9.67 9.58 -5.50
CA ASP A 20 -8.41 10.09 -4.93
C ASP A 20 -7.81 9.19 -3.83
N THR A 21 -8.13 7.90 -3.88
CA THR A 21 -7.63 6.92 -2.91
C THR A 21 -6.70 5.90 -3.56
N VAL A 22 -5.75 5.42 -2.77
CA VAL A 22 -4.83 4.34 -3.12
C VAL A 22 -4.90 3.24 -2.06
N PRO A 23 -4.81 1.96 -2.44
CA PRO A 23 -4.70 0.89 -1.48
C PRO A 23 -3.27 0.82 -0.91
N ILE A 24 -3.17 0.53 0.39
CA ILE A 24 -1.90 0.22 1.06
C ILE A 24 -2.01 -1.17 1.66
N VAL A 25 -0.97 -1.99 1.43
CA VAL A 25 -0.82 -3.32 2.02
C VAL A 25 0.56 -3.39 2.64
N ALA A 26 0.65 -3.86 3.88
CA ALA A 26 1.91 -4.07 4.55
C ALA A 26 1.88 -5.33 5.41
N TRP A 27 3.02 -5.99 5.54
CA TRP A 27 3.19 -7.17 6.38
C TRP A 27 4.61 -7.23 6.92
N SER A 28 4.78 -7.97 8.01
CA SER A 28 6.09 -8.24 8.59
C SER A 28 6.25 -9.73 8.88
N SER A 29 7.48 -10.22 8.78
CA SER A 29 7.87 -11.59 9.19
C SER A 29 7.97 -11.73 10.72
N HIS A 30 7.86 -10.62 11.44
CA HIS A 30 7.84 -10.54 12.90
C HIS A 30 6.64 -9.73 13.37
N LYS A 31 6.33 -9.80 14.67
CA LYS A 31 5.31 -8.93 15.24
C LYS A 31 5.75 -7.47 15.10
N SER A 32 4.83 -6.60 14.71
CA SER A 32 5.08 -5.17 14.55
C SER A 32 3.95 -4.39 15.18
N SER A 33 4.27 -3.66 16.24
CA SER A 33 3.29 -2.82 16.94
C SER A 33 2.75 -1.71 16.03
N ALA A 34 3.61 -1.16 15.17
CA ALA A 34 3.27 -0.19 14.14
C ALA A 34 2.16 -0.70 13.21
N LEU A 35 2.25 -1.94 12.72
CA LEU A 35 1.24 -2.54 11.84
C LEU A 35 -0.04 -2.90 12.59
N ASP A 36 0.07 -3.43 13.82
CA ASP A 36 -1.06 -3.94 14.59
C ASP A 36 -2.01 -2.80 15.06
N VAL A 37 -1.48 -1.60 15.35
CA VAL A 37 -2.26 -0.45 15.84
C VAL A 37 -2.82 0.41 14.70
N LEU A 38 -2.22 0.31 13.51
CA LEU A 38 -2.54 1.13 12.33
C LEU A 38 -4.03 1.16 11.94
N PRO A 39 -4.80 0.06 11.96
CA PRO A 39 -6.23 0.08 11.61
C PRO A 39 -7.06 1.03 12.49
N SER A 40 -6.64 1.21 13.75
CA SER A 40 -7.29 2.12 14.69
C SER A 40 -6.88 3.57 14.45
N ALA A 41 -5.58 3.81 14.18
CA ALA A 41 -5.04 5.13 13.90
C ALA A 41 -5.50 5.72 12.54
N HIS A 42 -5.65 4.89 11.51
CA HIS A 42 -6.10 5.32 10.17
C HIS A 42 -7.50 5.95 10.19
N LYS A 43 -8.36 5.57 11.14
CA LYS A 43 -9.68 6.21 11.32
C LYS A 43 -9.57 7.70 11.67
N THR A 44 -8.43 8.14 12.20
CA THR A 44 -8.21 9.53 12.64
C THR A 44 -7.40 10.38 11.65
N SER A 45 -6.56 9.77 10.80
CA SER A 45 -5.85 10.46 9.72
C SER A 45 -5.83 9.61 8.45
N PRO A 46 -6.60 9.98 7.41
CA PRO A 46 -6.84 9.11 6.26
C PRO A 46 -5.81 9.26 5.13
N HIS A 47 -4.68 9.95 5.33
CA HIS A 47 -3.75 10.29 4.24
C HIS A 47 -2.54 9.35 4.22
N ALA A 48 -2.08 9.00 3.02
CA ALA A 48 -1.02 8.01 2.81
C ALA A 48 0.30 8.39 3.47
N GLY A 49 0.65 9.69 3.51
CA GLY A 49 1.87 10.16 4.19
C GLY A 49 1.88 9.80 5.68
N ALA A 50 0.79 10.06 6.41
CA ALA A 50 0.68 9.71 7.82
C ALA A 50 0.73 8.20 8.07
N VAL A 51 0.19 7.41 7.14
CA VAL A 51 0.31 5.95 7.19
C VAL A 51 1.77 5.50 7.03
N PHE A 52 2.48 6.01 6.03
CA PHE A 52 3.90 5.68 5.86
C PHE A 52 4.75 6.13 7.04
N GLU A 53 4.54 7.33 7.57
CA GLU A 53 5.25 7.82 8.75
C GLU A 53 5.00 6.92 9.97
N SER A 54 3.75 6.55 10.25
CA SER A 54 3.43 5.69 11.40
C SER A 54 4.00 4.27 11.29
N ILE A 55 4.16 3.73 10.08
CA ILE A 55 4.76 2.41 9.87
C ILE A 55 6.29 2.50 9.91
N LEU A 56 6.87 3.44 9.14
CA LEU A 56 8.28 3.44 8.80
C LEU A 56 9.15 4.23 9.78
N PHE A 57 8.55 5.17 10.54
CA PHE A 57 9.24 5.92 11.59
C PHE A 57 9.00 5.36 12.99
N ASP A 58 8.31 4.24 13.10
CA ASP A 58 8.32 3.44 14.32
C ASP A 58 9.68 2.75 14.51
N ASP A 59 10.12 2.55 15.75
CA ASP A 59 11.41 1.91 16.05
C ASP A 59 11.45 0.44 15.60
N ASP A 60 10.28 -0.22 15.52
CA ASP A 60 10.15 -1.59 15.01
C ASP A 60 10.63 -1.68 13.56
N ALA A 61 10.48 -0.63 12.75
CA ALA A 61 10.93 -0.62 11.35
C ALA A 61 12.44 -0.86 11.24
N CYS A 62 13.24 -0.22 12.10
CA CYS A 62 14.70 -0.34 12.08
C CYS A 62 15.22 -1.67 12.67
N SER A 63 14.36 -2.43 13.35
CA SER A 63 14.72 -3.77 13.84
C SER A 63 14.86 -4.79 12.71
N ASN A 64 14.21 -4.55 11.57
CA ASN A 64 14.23 -5.45 10.42
C ASN A 64 15.58 -5.45 9.68
N ASP A 65 15.96 -6.60 9.13
CA ASP A 65 17.12 -6.73 8.25
C ASP A 65 16.86 -6.13 6.86
N ALA A 66 15.60 -6.11 6.44
CA ALA A 66 15.16 -5.50 5.20
C ALA A 66 13.79 -4.84 5.34
N VAL A 67 13.64 -3.65 4.78
CA VAL A 67 12.35 -3.00 4.55
C VAL A 67 12.14 -2.91 3.05
N VAL A 68 11.03 -3.43 2.53
CA VAL A 68 10.73 -3.41 1.10
C VAL A 68 9.54 -2.49 0.84
N LEU A 69 9.78 -1.46 0.04
CA LEU A 69 8.81 -0.48 -0.40
C LEU A 69 8.51 -0.75 -1.89
N VAL A 70 7.25 -1.04 -2.20
CA VAL A 70 6.82 -1.35 -3.56
C VAL A 70 5.89 -0.25 -4.06
N ASP A 71 6.28 0.40 -5.15
CA ASP A 71 5.40 1.31 -5.88
C ASP A 71 4.76 0.53 -7.03
N GLN A 72 3.44 0.36 -6.91
CA GLN A 72 2.61 -0.37 -7.87
C GLN A 72 1.57 0.58 -8.49
N PRO A 73 1.93 1.29 -9.57
CA PRO A 73 1.00 2.16 -10.28
C PRO A 73 -0.18 1.34 -10.83
N GLY A 74 -1.38 1.94 -10.81
CA GLY A 74 -2.61 1.32 -11.31
C GLY A 74 -3.29 0.31 -10.37
N LEU A 75 -2.74 0.04 -9.18
CA LEU A 75 -3.38 -0.87 -8.22
C LEU A 75 -4.66 -0.27 -7.62
N HIS A 76 -5.76 -1.00 -7.73
CA HIS A 76 -7.05 -0.65 -7.13
C HIS A 76 -7.42 -1.58 -5.97
N ALA A 77 -8.30 -1.10 -5.08
CA ALA A 77 -8.83 -1.90 -3.98
C ALA A 77 -9.61 -3.14 -4.46
N SER A 78 -10.22 -3.07 -5.65
CA SER A 78 -10.88 -4.22 -6.29
C SER A 78 -9.90 -5.35 -6.58
N ASP A 79 -8.71 -5.04 -7.08
CA ASP A 79 -7.68 -6.04 -7.41
C ASP A 79 -7.28 -6.85 -6.18
N LEU A 80 -7.09 -6.17 -5.04
CA LEU A 80 -6.77 -6.83 -3.78
C LEU A 80 -7.90 -7.74 -3.27
N ARG A 81 -9.16 -7.36 -3.52
CA ARG A 81 -10.34 -8.14 -3.13
C ARG A 81 -10.57 -9.35 -4.02
N THR A 82 -10.12 -9.31 -5.28
CA THR A 82 -10.30 -10.39 -6.25
C THR A 82 -9.08 -11.31 -6.32
N LEU A 83 -8.04 -11.06 -5.52
CA LEU A 83 -6.88 -11.94 -5.41
C LEU A 83 -7.33 -13.38 -5.11
N SER A 84 -6.75 -14.32 -5.86
CA SER A 84 -6.95 -15.75 -5.58
C SER A 84 -6.56 -16.04 -4.12
N PRO A 85 -7.36 -16.84 -3.38
CA PRO A 85 -7.02 -17.30 -2.04
C PRO A 85 -5.68 -18.03 -1.97
N THR A 86 -5.25 -18.65 -3.07
CA THR A 86 -3.99 -19.39 -3.18
C THR A 86 -2.87 -18.56 -3.79
N SER A 87 -3.07 -17.26 -4.02
CA SER A 87 -2.02 -16.39 -4.54
C SER A 87 -0.88 -16.26 -3.51
N PRO A 88 0.38 -16.05 -3.96
CA PRO A 88 1.49 -15.82 -3.05
C PRO A 88 1.26 -14.65 -2.10
N LEU A 89 0.67 -13.55 -2.59
CA LEU A 89 0.39 -12.37 -1.77
C LEU A 89 -0.66 -12.67 -0.69
N THR A 90 -1.77 -13.31 -1.05
CA THR A 90 -2.80 -13.69 -0.06
C THR A 90 -2.23 -14.63 1.00
N THR A 91 -1.39 -15.58 0.58
CA THR A 91 -0.71 -16.52 1.49
C THR A 91 0.25 -15.78 2.43
N LEU A 92 1.03 -14.82 1.93
CA LEU A 92 1.94 -14.01 2.73
C LEU A 92 1.20 -13.18 3.78
N LEU A 93 0.14 -12.49 3.36
CA LEU A 93 -0.66 -11.63 4.25
C LEU A 93 -1.38 -12.43 5.35
N HIS A 94 -1.81 -13.65 5.04
CA HIS A 94 -2.48 -14.52 5.99
C HIS A 94 -1.49 -15.12 7.01
N ASN A 95 -0.30 -15.50 6.56
CA ASN A 95 0.68 -16.22 7.39
C ASN A 95 1.67 -15.30 8.13
N SER A 96 1.72 -14.02 7.77
CA SER A 96 2.58 -13.04 8.45
C SER A 96 2.12 -12.80 9.90
N PRO A 97 3.04 -12.76 10.88
CA PRO A 97 2.71 -12.43 12.26
C PRO A 97 1.97 -11.10 12.47
N SER A 98 2.24 -10.11 11.62
CA SER A 98 1.53 -8.83 11.56
C SER A 98 1.29 -8.43 10.11
N SER A 99 0.06 -8.08 9.76
CA SER A 99 -0.31 -7.55 8.44
C SER A 99 -1.48 -6.58 8.51
N VAL A 100 -1.54 -5.69 7.53
CA VAL A 100 -2.60 -4.70 7.40
C VAL A 100 -2.94 -4.48 5.93
N GLN A 101 -4.23 -4.29 5.68
CA GLN A 101 -4.77 -3.91 4.38
C GLN A 101 -5.66 -2.68 4.56
N LEU A 102 -5.28 -1.58 3.93
CA LEU A 102 -6.00 -0.31 3.93
C LEU A 102 -6.45 -0.03 2.49
N PRO A 103 -7.65 -0.46 2.08
CA PRO A 103 -8.08 -0.38 0.69
C PRO A 103 -8.30 1.05 0.19
N TYR A 104 -8.59 1.99 1.09
CA TYR A 104 -8.96 3.36 0.73
C TYR A 104 -8.19 4.37 1.58
N VAL A 105 -6.98 4.69 1.15
CA VAL A 105 -6.14 5.73 1.78
C VAL A 105 -6.09 6.93 0.86
N LYS A 106 -6.40 8.13 1.36
CA LYS A 106 -6.34 9.36 0.56
C LYS A 106 -4.91 9.65 0.15
N ARG A 107 -4.70 10.00 -1.11
CA ARG A 107 -3.40 10.50 -1.57
C ARG A 107 -3.12 11.85 -0.88
N ALA A 108 -1.94 12.02 -0.33
CA ALA A 108 -1.50 13.33 0.16
C ALA A 108 -0.97 14.14 -1.03
N GLU A 109 -1.46 15.38 -1.19
CA GLU A 109 -0.89 16.31 -2.16
C GLU A 109 0.55 16.63 -1.78
N GLY A 110 1.48 16.53 -2.74
CA GLY A 110 2.91 16.77 -2.49
C GLY A 110 3.58 15.71 -1.61
N ALA A 111 3.01 14.50 -1.50
CA ALA A 111 3.66 13.40 -0.80
C ALA A 111 5.07 13.13 -1.36
N PRO A 112 6.06 12.84 -0.49
CA PRO A 112 7.39 12.43 -0.94
C PRO A 112 7.29 11.18 -1.81
N SER A 113 8.20 11.05 -2.78
CA SER A 113 8.28 9.84 -3.60
C SER A 113 8.66 8.64 -2.72
N ILE A 114 8.34 7.43 -3.18
CA ILE A 114 8.72 6.22 -2.43
C ILE A 114 10.25 6.10 -2.29
N GLN A 115 11.01 6.67 -3.24
CA GLN A 115 12.47 6.76 -3.19
C GLN A 115 12.94 7.71 -2.10
N ASP A 116 12.31 8.89 -1.97
CA ASP A 116 12.61 9.84 -0.88
C ASP A 116 12.34 9.20 0.50
N ILE A 117 11.24 8.46 0.61
CA ILE A 117 10.90 7.69 1.82
C ILE A 117 11.96 6.63 2.08
N ALA A 118 12.37 5.86 1.07
CA ALA A 118 13.39 4.82 1.20
C ALA A 118 14.72 5.40 1.70
N GLU A 119 15.15 6.54 1.17
CA GLU A 119 16.35 7.24 1.62
C GLU A 119 16.25 7.72 3.06
N LEU A 120 15.10 8.26 3.45
CA LEU A 120 14.87 8.78 4.79
C LEU A 120 14.89 7.65 5.83
N VAL A 121 14.21 6.52 5.55
CA VAL A 121 14.25 5.32 6.38
C VAL A 121 15.67 4.74 6.44
N SER A 122 16.38 4.73 5.30
CA SER A 122 17.76 4.23 5.24
C SER A 122 18.69 4.99 6.17
N LYS A 123 18.64 6.33 6.08
CA LYS A 123 19.41 7.24 6.94
C LYS A 123 19.06 7.04 8.41
N ARG A 124 17.77 6.94 8.74
CA ARG A 124 17.31 6.72 10.11
C ARG A 124 17.80 5.39 10.70
N CYS A 125 17.67 4.31 9.94
CA CYS A 125 17.95 2.96 10.44
C CYS A 125 19.42 2.52 10.25
N GLY A 126 20.30 3.39 9.74
CA GLY A 126 21.69 3.02 9.43
C GLY A 126 21.78 1.90 8.39
N SER A 127 20.87 1.89 7.43
CA SER A 127 20.73 0.86 6.40
C SER A 127 21.02 1.40 5.01
N ARG A 128 21.20 0.51 4.04
CA ARG A 128 21.50 0.88 2.65
C ARG A 128 20.23 0.96 1.81
N ALA A 129 20.00 2.10 1.16
CA ALA A 129 18.96 2.25 0.16
C ALA A 129 19.36 1.54 -1.14
N LEU A 130 18.48 0.70 -1.67
CA LEU A 130 18.62 0.04 -2.97
C LEU A 130 17.39 0.34 -3.82
N ASN A 131 17.58 0.80 -5.05
CA ASN A 131 16.49 1.07 -5.98
C ASN A 131 16.55 0.07 -7.14
N PHE A 132 15.41 -0.53 -7.50
CA PHE A 132 15.32 -1.38 -8.67
C PHE A 132 13.96 -1.31 -9.34
N MET A 133 13.97 -1.60 -10.63
CA MET A 133 12.79 -1.75 -11.45
C MET A 133 12.51 -3.24 -11.64
N ALA A 134 11.24 -3.64 -11.50
CA ALA A 134 10.85 -5.03 -11.75
C ALA A 134 11.22 -5.45 -13.19
N GLY A 135 11.86 -6.62 -13.32
CA GLY A 135 12.34 -7.13 -14.61
C GLY A 135 13.74 -6.65 -15.02
N GLN A 136 14.29 -5.65 -14.34
CA GLN A 136 15.71 -5.30 -14.46
C GLN A 136 16.53 -6.28 -13.61
N GLY A 137 17.70 -6.71 -14.09
CA GLY A 137 18.53 -7.74 -13.45
C GLY A 137 18.83 -7.49 -11.96
N GLY A 138 19.22 -8.54 -11.23
CA GLY A 138 19.34 -8.52 -9.77
C GLY A 138 20.27 -7.44 -9.21
N VAL A 139 19.93 -6.93 -8.02
CA VAL A 139 20.75 -5.99 -7.25
C VAL A 139 21.80 -6.76 -6.46
N THR A 140 23.01 -6.22 -6.37
CA THR A 140 24.07 -6.78 -5.51
C THR A 140 23.76 -6.46 -4.05
N TYR A 141 23.39 -7.50 -3.29
CA TYR A 141 23.18 -7.41 -1.85
C TYR A 141 24.51 -7.56 -1.10
N GLU A 142 24.74 -6.72 -0.10
CA GLU A 142 25.86 -6.89 0.81
C GLU A 142 25.43 -7.75 1.98
N LYS A 143 26.03 -8.93 2.10
CA LYS A 143 25.71 -9.84 3.22
C LYS A 143 26.11 -9.19 4.55
N GLY A 144 25.18 -9.18 5.51
CA GLY A 144 25.42 -8.64 6.86
C GLY A 144 25.07 -7.16 7.01
N SER A 145 24.60 -6.50 5.94
CA SER A 145 24.06 -5.14 6.00
C SER A 145 22.53 -5.16 6.02
N LYS A 146 21.94 -4.15 6.66
CA LYS A 146 20.50 -3.88 6.59
C LYS A 146 20.18 -3.11 5.31
N HIS A 147 19.02 -3.36 4.72
CA HIS A 147 18.62 -2.75 3.45
C HIS A 147 17.23 -2.12 3.51
N VAL A 148 17.05 -1.02 2.81
CA VAL A 148 15.74 -0.52 2.41
C VAL A 148 15.67 -0.60 0.89
N MET A 149 14.73 -1.40 0.41
CA MET A 149 14.59 -1.75 -0.99
C MET A 149 13.39 -1.02 -1.56
N CYS A 150 13.61 -0.23 -2.60
CA CYS A 150 12.56 0.44 -3.34
C CYS A 150 12.36 -0.26 -4.68
N VAL A 151 11.14 -0.74 -4.91
CA VAL A 151 10.74 -1.52 -6.08
C VAL A 151 9.76 -0.70 -6.91
N SER A 152 10.15 -0.34 -8.12
CA SER A 152 9.24 0.25 -9.09
C SER A 152 8.64 -0.85 -9.95
N MET A 153 7.32 -1.01 -9.88
CA MET A 153 6.57 -1.96 -10.69
C MET A 153 5.99 -1.28 -11.94
N PRO A 154 5.77 -2.02 -13.03
CA PRO A 154 5.03 -1.50 -14.19
C PRO A 154 3.58 -1.18 -13.80
N HIS A 155 2.97 -0.25 -14.54
CA HIS A 155 1.56 0.12 -14.34
C HIS A 155 0.64 -1.08 -14.59
N LEU A 156 -0.33 -1.32 -13.70
CA LEU A 156 -1.37 -2.32 -13.93
C LEU A 156 -2.42 -1.78 -14.91
N GLU A 157 -2.74 -2.58 -15.92
CA GLU A 157 -3.83 -2.30 -16.86
C GLU A 157 -4.90 -3.41 -16.70
N GLY A 158 -6.16 -3.03 -16.50
CA GLY A 158 -7.31 -3.95 -16.40
C GLY A 158 -7.62 -4.45 -14.98
N ASP A 159 -8.75 -5.15 -14.83
CA ASP A 159 -9.11 -5.89 -13.60
C ASP A 159 -8.33 -7.21 -13.55
N ALA A 160 -7.93 -7.66 -12.36
CA ALA A 160 -7.23 -8.93 -12.09
C ALA A 160 -8.02 -10.23 -12.43
N THR A 161 -8.80 -10.25 -13.51
CA THR A 161 -9.70 -11.34 -13.93
C THR A 161 -9.18 -12.20 -15.09
N HIS A 162 -7.98 -11.96 -15.63
CA HIS A 162 -7.45 -12.76 -16.72
C HIS A 162 -6.00 -13.20 -16.52
N ILE A 163 -5.82 -14.43 -16.02
CA ILE A 163 -4.68 -15.28 -16.35
C ILE A 163 -5.26 -16.66 -16.65
N TYR A 164 -5.25 -17.05 -17.93
CA TYR A 164 -5.48 -18.41 -18.41
C TYR A 164 -4.16 -19.18 -18.43
#